data_AF-A0A223S5T0-F1
#
_entry.id   AF-A0A223S5T0-F1
#
_cell.length_a   1.000
_cell.length_b   1.000
_cell.length_c   1.000
_cell.angle_alpha   90.00
_cell.angle_beta   90.00
_cell.angle_gamma   90.00
#
_symmetry.space_group_name_H-M   'P 1'
#
loop_
_entity.id
_entity.type
_entity.pdbx_description
1 polymer ?
#
loop_
_entity_poly.entity_id
_entity_poly.type
_entity_poly.pdbx_seq_one_letter_code
_entity_poly.pdbx_strand_id
1 'polypeptide(L)'
;MITEDQLEHVESVSQAPCLFQEYIEKDVELRVTVIGDEVFTAAIHSQEHPKTKVDFRHFDVDIPYRKAKLPDGIERLCVEFVQSYDLLFGAIDLILTPDGRYIFIENNPVGQFMFVEHLVPELRMCDALASLLIRGSGA
;
A
#
# COMPACT_ATOMS: atom_id res chain seq x y z
N MET A 1 -0.81 12.44 13.31
CA MET A 1 -0.30 13.82 13.13
C MET A 1 0.42 14.21 14.42
N ILE A 2 1.54 14.92 14.34
CA ILE A 2 2.27 15.35 15.54
C ILE A 2 1.43 16.40 16.27
N THR A 3 1.19 16.16 17.55
CA THR A 3 0.39 17.02 18.44
C THR A 3 1.29 17.81 19.40
N GLU A 4 0.76 18.87 20.01
CA GLU A 4 1.50 19.66 21.00
C GLU A 4 1.98 18.79 22.18
N ASP A 5 1.10 17.93 22.71
CA ASP A 5 1.42 16.97 23.77
C ASP A 5 2.59 16.03 23.39
N GLN A 6 2.72 15.68 22.10
CA GLN A 6 3.85 14.88 21.61
C GLN A 6 5.14 15.71 21.51
N LEU A 7 5.05 17.01 21.22
CA LEU A 7 6.21 17.91 21.18
C LEU A 7 6.81 18.15 22.56
N GLU A 8 6.01 18.08 23.64
CA GLU A 8 6.53 18.12 25.01
C GLU A 8 7.57 17.01 25.28
N HIS A 9 7.51 15.92 24.51
CA HIS A 9 8.39 14.76 24.63
C HIS A 9 9.47 14.72 23.52
N VAL A 10 9.72 15.83 22.82
CA VAL A 10 10.65 15.86 21.67
C VAL A 10 12.06 15.41 22.02
N GLU A 11 12.52 15.61 23.26
CA GLU A 11 13.84 15.13 23.69
C GLU A 11 13.98 13.61 23.60
N SER A 12 12.89 12.84 23.71
CA SER A 12 12.91 11.38 23.58
C SER A 12 13.34 10.92 22.17
N VAL A 13 13.09 11.74 21.14
CA VAL A 13 13.48 11.48 19.75
C VAL A 13 15.01 11.43 19.61
N SER A 14 15.75 12.12 20.50
CA SER A 14 17.22 12.09 20.48
C SER A 14 17.82 10.72 20.84
N GLN A 15 17.03 9.82 21.43
CA GLN A 15 17.51 8.52 21.93
C GLN A 15 17.66 7.47 20.82
N ALA A 16 16.97 7.63 19.68
CA ALA A 16 17.06 6.74 18.54
C ALA A 16 16.68 7.45 17.23
N PRO A 17 17.25 7.06 16.07
CA PRO A 17 16.82 7.58 14.78
C PRO A 17 15.31 7.35 14.56
N CYS A 18 14.60 8.39 14.17
CA CYS A 18 13.18 8.36 13.87
C CYS A 18 12.94 8.85 12.44
N LEU A 19 11.92 8.29 11.77
CA LEU A 19 11.44 8.76 10.48
C LEU A 19 10.15 9.54 10.68
N PHE A 20 10.17 10.83 10.35
CA PHE A 20 8.98 11.66 10.26
C PHE A 20 8.70 11.93 8.79
N GLN A 21 7.43 11.85 8.40
CA GLN A 21 6.97 12.10 7.03
C GLN A 21 5.96 13.24 7.02
N GLU A 22 5.92 13.98 5.91
CA GLU A 22 4.86 14.94 5.64
C GLU A 22 3.49 14.24 5.69
N TYR A 23 2.51 14.88 6.32
CA TYR A 23 1.14 14.39 6.26
C TYR A 23 0.52 14.74 4.91
N ILE A 24 0.09 13.73 4.17
CA ILE A 24 -0.55 13.89 2.87
C ILE A 24 -2.07 13.71 3.04
N GLU A 25 -2.82 14.74 2.67
CA GLU A 25 -4.27 14.61 2.51
C GLU A 25 -4.58 13.60 1.40
N LYS A 26 -5.39 12.62 1.73
CA LYS A 26 -5.70 11.48 0.87
C LYS A 26 -7.18 11.43 0.56
N ASP A 27 -7.51 11.24 -0.71
CA ASP A 27 -8.85 10.87 -1.16
C ASP A 27 -9.05 9.36 -0.96
N VAL A 28 -8.06 8.57 -1.41
CA VAL A 28 -8.09 7.10 -1.34
C VAL A 28 -6.69 6.55 -1.00
N GLU A 29 -6.65 5.48 -0.21
CA GLU A 29 -5.45 4.67 -0.03
C GLU A 29 -5.48 3.49 -1.01
N LEU A 30 -4.34 3.16 -1.60
CA LEU A 30 -4.24 2.13 -2.62
C LEU A 30 -3.23 1.09 -2.16
N ARG A 31 -3.71 -0.14 -1.98
CA ARG A 31 -2.89 -1.32 -1.70
C ARG A 31 -2.60 -2.02 -3.02
N VAL A 32 -1.37 -1.90 -3.49
CA VAL A 32 -0.90 -2.42 -4.77
C VAL A 32 -0.02 -3.64 -4.49
N THR A 33 -0.38 -4.79 -5.03
CA THR A 33 0.44 -6.01 -4.94
C THR A 33 0.99 -6.32 -6.32
N VAL A 34 2.32 -6.38 -6.43
CA VAL A 34 3.02 -6.82 -7.63
C VAL A 34 3.37 -8.30 -7.47
N ILE A 35 3.07 -9.11 -8.49
CA ILE A 35 3.42 -10.54 -8.55
C ILE A 35 3.95 -10.83 -9.96
N GLY A 36 5.26 -11.05 -10.07
CA GLY A 36 5.95 -11.08 -11.37
C GLY A 36 5.81 -9.72 -12.06
N ASP A 37 5.16 -9.71 -13.22
CA ASP A 37 4.85 -8.51 -14.00
C ASP A 37 3.38 -8.06 -13.85
N GLU A 38 2.60 -8.74 -13.01
CA GLU A 38 1.17 -8.47 -12.81
C GLU A 38 0.96 -7.54 -11.62
N VAL A 39 0.06 -6.56 -11.77
CA VAL A 39 -0.27 -5.56 -10.75
C VAL A 39 -1.73 -5.71 -10.31
N PHE A 40 -1.93 -5.85 -9.00
CA PHE A 40 -3.24 -6.02 -8.37
C PHE A 40 -3.48 -4.86 -7.41
N THR A 41 -4.53 -4.07 -7.64
CA THR A 41 -4.78 -2.87 -6.81
C THR A 41 -6.13 -2.93 -6.12
N ALA A 42 -6.14 -2.72 -4.80
CA ALA A 42 -7.33 -2.44 -4.02
C ALA A 42 -7.33 -0.97 -3.58
N ALA A 43 -8.43 -0.27 -3.83
CA ALA A 43 -8.76 1.00 -3.19
C ALA A 43 -9.37 0.74 -1.81
N ILE A 44 -8.83 1.43 -0.82
CA ILE A 44 -9.26 1.41 0.58
C ILE A 44 -9.91 2.77 0.86
N HIS A 45 -11.23 2.77 1.09
CA HIS A 45 -12.02 3.98 1.29
C HIS A 45 -11.94 4.48 2.75
N SER A 46 -10.73 4.72 3.23
CA SER A 46 -10.46 5.07 4.63
C SER A 46 -11.04 6.42 5.09
N GLN A 47 -11.40 7.29 4.14
CA GLN A 47 -12.04 8.57 4.44
C GLN A 47 -13.51 8.43 4.88
N GLU A 48 -14.14 7.29 4.63
CA GLU A 48 -15.54 7.03 4.99
C GLU A 48 -15.76 6.87 6.50
N HIS A 49 -14.69 6.70 7.29
CA HIS A 49 -14.80 6.60 8.75
C HIS A 49 -13.76 7.46 9.50
N PRO A 50 -14.16 8.22 10.55
CA PRO A 50 -13.25 9.14 11.25
C PRO A 50 -11.98 8.50 11.82
N LYS A 51 -12.07 7.27 12.35
CA LYS A 51 -10.91 6.56 12.90
C LYS A 51 -9.87 6.20 11.84
N THR A 52 -10.29 5.93 10.60
CA THR A 52 -9.40 5.43 9.54
C THR A 52 -8.80 6.55 8.69
N LYS A 53 -9.21 7.81 8.90
CA LYS A 53 -8.80 8.94 8.06
C LYS A 53 -7.30 9.17 8.00
N VAL A 54 -6.56 8.90 9.07
CA VAL A 54 -5.11 9.06 9.11
C VAL A 54 -4.41 7.77 8.71
N ASP A 55 -4.92 6.63 9.16
CA ASP A 55 -4.36 5.31 8.97
C ASP A 55 -5.50 4.30 8.87
N PHE A 56 -5.56 3.53 7.79
CA PHE A 56 -6.64 2.56 7.57
C PHE A 56 -6.62 1.39 8.57
N ARG A 57 -5.52 1.18 9.31
CA ARG A 57 -5.28 0.00 10.17
C ARG A 57 -6.12 -0.06 11.46
N HIS A 58 -7.31 0.54 11.44
CA HIS A 58 -8.34 0.36 12.46
C HIS A 58 -9.26 -0.80 12.07
N PHE A 59 -8.78 -2.03 12.26
CA PHE A 59 -9.49 -3.26 11.89
C PHE A 59 -10.78 -3.51 12.69
N ASP A 60 -11.07 -2.70 13.73
CA ASP A 60 -12.35 -2.68 14.43
C ASP A 60 -13.46 -1.95 13.64
N VAL A 61 -13.11 -1.34 12.51
CA VAL A 61 -14.01 -0.57 11.65
C VAL A 61 -14.14 -1.26 10.31
N ASP A 62 -15.37 -1.39 9.85
CA ASP A 62 -15.68 -1.84 8.49
C ASP A 62 -15.59 -0.64 7.53
N ILE A 63 -14.62 -0.67 6.62
CA ILE A 63 -14.47 0.32 5.54
C ILE A 63 -14.43 -0.41 4.19
N PRO A 64 -14.98 0.16 3.12
CA PRO A 64 -15.01 -0.52 1.83
C PRO A 64 -13.62 -0.71 1.22
N TYR A 65 -13.39 -1.92 0.71
CA TYR A 65 -12.30 -2.23 -0.20
C TYR A 65 -12.89 -2.52 -1.57
N ARG A 66 -12.31 -1.94 -2.62
CA ARG A 66 -12.78 -2.15 -4.00
C ARG A 66 -11.61 -2.40 -4.92
N LYS A 67 -11.81 -3.25 -5.91
CA LYS A 67 -10.85 -3.39 -7.00
C LYS A 67 -10.68 -2.04 -7.69
N ALA A 68 -9.44 -1.65 -7.92
CA ALA A 68 -9.09 -0.44 -8.65
C ALA A 68 -8.10 -0.77 -9.77
N LYS A 69 -8.03 0.12 -10.76
CA LYS A 69 -6.99 0.08 -11.79
C LYS A 69 -6.17 1.36 -11.70
N LEU A 70 -4.86 1.23 -11.71
CA LEU A 70 -3.96 2.38 -11.76
C LEU A 70 -3.79 2.85 -13.22
N PRO A 71 -3.39 4.11 -13.46
CA PRO A 71 -2.94 4.51 -14.78
C PRO A 71 -1.77 3.63 -15.23
N ASP A 72 -1.74 3.23 -16.50
CA ASP A 72 -0.75 2.26 -17.02
C ASP A 72 0.70 2.68 -16.73
N GLY A 73 0.97 3.99 -16.72
CA GLY A 73 2.29 4.52 -16.36
C GLY A 73 2.68 4.29 -14.90
N ILE A 74 1.72 4.33 -13.98
CA ILE A 74 1.95 4.05 -12.55
C ILE A 74 2.09 2.54 -12.32
N GLU A 75 1.28 1.70 -12.98
CA GLU A 75 1.44 0.23 -12.92
C GLU A 75 2.86 -0.19 -13.33
N ARG A 76 3.35 0.35 -14.45
CA ARG A 76 4.71 0.10 -14.91
C ARG A 76 5.76 0.52 -13.89
N LEU A 77 5.62 1.69 -13.28
CA LEU A 77 6.56 2.16 -12.25
C LEU A 77 6.55 1.25 -11.01
N CYS A 78 5.40 0.70 -10.62
CA CYS A 78 5.33 -0.27 -9.52
C CYS A 78 6.11 -1.55 -9.84
N VAL A 79 5.97 -2.09 -11.05
CA VAL A 79 6.72 -3.29 -11.48
C VAL A 79 8.22 -3.00 -11.54
N GLU A 80 8.61 -1.92 -12.23
CA GLU A 80 10.01 -1.49 -12.35
C GLU A 80 10.66 -1.27 -10.97
N PHE A 81 9.92 -0.65 -10.04
CA PHE A 81 10.39 -0.44 -8.66
C PHE A 81 10.67 -1.77 -7.96
N VAL A 82 9.73 -2.73 -7.98
CA VAL A 82 9.91 -4.03 -7.31
C VAL A 82 11.07 -4.81 -7.93
N GLN A 83 11.17 -4.83 -9.26
CA GLN A 83 12.25 -5.50 -9.98
C GLN A 83 13.62 -4.84 -9.75
N SER A 84 13.69 -3.53 -9.46
CA SER A 84 14.95 -2.85 -9.14
C SER A 84 15.64 -3.35 -7.87
N TYR A 85 14.91 -4.10 -7.03
CA TYR A 85 15.44 -4.78 -5.83
C TYR A 85 15.65 -6.29 -6.05
N ASP A 86 15.63 -6.76 -7.30
CA ASP A 86 15.68 -8.19 -7.66
C ASP A 86 14.52 -9.01 -7.05
N LEU A 87 13.37 -8.37 -6.85
CA LEU A 87 12.16 -9.00 -6.31
C LEU A 87 11.14 -9.27 -7.41
N LEU A 88 10.36 -10.33 -7.22
CA LEU A 88 9.18 -10.66 -8.03
C LEU A 88 7.86 -10.41 -7.27
N PHE A 89 7.95 -9.96 -6.02
CA PHE A 89 6.79 -9.67 -5.19
C PHE A 89 7.02 -8.38 -4.41
N GLY A 90 5.98 -7.57 -4.30
CA GLY A 90 5.96 -6.39 -3.44
C GLY A 90 4.54 -5.97 -3.12
N ALA A 91 4.28 -5.63 -1.85
CA ALA A 91 3.06 -4.98 -1.42
C ALA A 91 3.36 -3.49 -1.20
N ILE A 92 2.96 -2.68 -2.17
CA ILE A 92 3.17 -1.24 -2.22
C ILE A 92 1.95 -0.52 -1.67
N ASP A 93 2.19 0.48 -0.82
CA ASP A 93 1.15 1.41 -0.37
C ASP A 93 1.31 2.75 -1.09
N LEU A 94 0.25 3.16 -1.77
CA LEU A 94 0.14 4.47 -2.41
C LEU A 94 -1.01 5.27 -1.80
N ILE A 95 -0.90 6.59 -1.89
CA ILE A 95 -2.00 7.53 -1.66
C ILE A 95 -2.42 8.14 -2.99
N LEU A 96 -3.73 8.19 -3.26
CA LEU A 96 -4.32 9.10 -4.23
C LEU A 96 -4.79 10.36 -3.51
N THR A 97 -4.22 11.51 -3.87
CA THR A 97 -4.60 12.80 -3.31
C THR A 97 -5.87 13.35 -3.97
N PRO A 98 -6.60 14.28 -3.34
CA PRO A 98 -7.79 14.91 -3.93
C PRO A 98 -7.53 15.64 -5.26
N ASP A 99 -6.29 16.09 -5.50
CA ASP A 99 -5.86 16.71 -6.76
C ASP A 99 -5.33 15.70 -7.80
N GLY A 100 -5.49 14.39 -7.54
CA GLY A 100 -5.22 13.33 -8.52
C GLY A 100 -3.76 12.89 -8.63
N ARG A 101 -2.91 13.22 -7.64
CA ARG A 101 -1.52 12.77 -7.60
C ARG A 101 -1.42 11.43 -6.87
N TYR A 102 -0.52 10.57 -7.35
CA TYR A 102 -0.16 9.31 -6.71
C TYR A 102 1.12 9.49 -5.91
N ILE A 103 1.06 9.25 -4.60
CA ILE A 103 2.19 9.39 -3.68
C ILE A 103 2.59 7.99 -3.19
N PHE A 104 3.84 7.61 -3.43
CA PHE A 104 4.42 6.38 -2.89
C PHE A 104 4.76 6.55 -1.41
N ILE A 105 4.36 5.57 -0.58
CA ILE A 105 4.64 5.57 0.86
C ILE A 105 5.69 4.53 1.20
N GLU A 106 5.41 3.26 0.92
CA GLU A 106 6.34 2.16 1.18
C GLU A 106 6.12 0.97 0.23
N ASN A 107 7.10 0.06 0.22
CA ASN A 107 6.97 -1.28 -0.32
C ASN A 107 7.36 -2.28 0.76
N ASN A 108 6.51 -3.28 0.98
CA ASN A 108 6.80 -4.41 1.84
C ASN A 108 7.04 -5.68 0.99
N PRO A 109 8.29 -6.16 0.87
CA PRO A 109 8.65 -7.36 0.11
C PRO A 109 8.00 -8.66 0.60
N VAL A 110 7.45 -8.67 1.81
CA VAL A 110 6.75 -9.81 2.42
C VAL A 110 5.39 -9.39 2.99
N GLY A 111 4.79 -8.35 2.39
CA GLY A 111 3.53 -7.78 2.86
C GLY A 111 2.39 -8.78 2.79
N GLN A 112 1.53 -8.76 3.81
CA GLN A 112 0.30 -9.53 3.80
C GLN A 112 -0.61 -9.03 2.67
N PHE A 113 -1.05 -9.94 1.81
CA PHE A 113 -1.94 -9.65 0.68
C PHE A 113 -3.25 -10.45 0.72
N MET A 114 -3.26 -11.61 1.38
CA MET A 114 -4.43 -12.51 1.41
C MET A 114 -5.69 -11.86 2.00
N PHE A 115 -5.56 -10.99 3.01
CA PHE A 115 -6.73 -10.29 3.58
C PHE A 115 -7.38 -9.36 2.56
N VAL A 116 -6.58 -8.75 1.67
CA VAL A 116 -7.08 -7.88 0.60
C VAL A 116 -7.84 -8.71 -0.42
N GLU A 117 -7.33 -9.88 -0.80
CA GLU A 117 -8.05 -10.80 -1.68
C GLU A 117 -9.34 -11.32 -1.04
N HIS A 118 -9.35 -11.57 0.27
CA HIS A 118 -10.56 -11.97 0.98
C HIS A 118 -11.66 -10.90 0.90
N LEU A 119 -11.27 -9.62 1.02
CA LEU A 119 -12.17 -8.47 0.92
C LEU A 119 -12.49 -8.11 -0.54
N VAL A 120 -11.60 -8.43 -1.48
CA VAL A 120 -11.72 -8.16 -2.92
C VAL A 120 -11.37 -9.42 -3.73
N PRO A 121 -12.25 -10.43 -3.78
CA PRO A 121 -11.95 -11.74 -4.39
C PRO A 121 -11.63 -11.69 -5.89
N GLU A 122 -12.06 -10.62 -6.56
CA GLU A 122 -11.83 -10.35 -7.98
C GLU A 122 -10.35 -10.10 -8.34
N LEU A 123 -9.47 -9.92 -7.34
CA LEU A 123 -8.04 -9.75 -7.54
C LEU A 123 -7.32 -11.07 -7.85
N ARG A 124 -7.78 -12.21 -7.28
CA ARG A 124 -7.21 -13.56 -7.55
C ARG A 124 -5.69 -13.63 -7.40
N MET A 125 -5.13 -12.94 -6.41
CA MET A 125 -3.68 -12.83 -6.21
C MET A 125 -3.02 -14.17 -5.84
N CYS A 126 -3.72 -15.03 -5.09
CA CYS A 126 -3.23 -16.36 -4.77
C CYS A 126 -3.02 -17.22 -6.02
N ASP A 127 -3.92 -17.11 -7.02
CA ASP A 127 -3.78 -17.84 -8.29
C ASP A 127 -2.56 -17.36 -9.09
N ALA A 128 -2.34 -16.04 -9.12
CA ALA A 128 -1.19 -15.42 -9.78
C ALA A 128 0.13 -15.85 -9.12
N LEU A 129 0.19 -15.81 -7.78
CA LEU A 129 1.37 -16.24 -7.03
C LEU A 129 1.67 -17.72 -7.25
N ALA A 130 0.66 -18.59 -7.15
CA ALA A 130 0.83 -20.02 -7.40
C ALA A 130 1.32 -20.28 -8.84
N SER A 131 0.75 -19.57 -9.82
CA SER A 131 1.16 -19.67 -11.22
C SER A 131 2.61 -19.22 -11.44
N LEU A 132 3.04 -18.16 -10.76
CA LEU A 132 4.44 -17.70 -10.80
C LEU A 132 5.39 -18.75 -10.21
N LEU A 133 5.05 -19.31 -9.05
CA LEU A 133 5.86 -20.34 -8.38
C LEU A 133 5.98 -21.62 -9.21
N ILE A 134 4.91 -22.03 -9.90
CA ILE A 134 4.92 -23.20 -10.80
C ILE A 134 5.78 -22.94 -12.04
N ARG A 135 5.66 -21.76 -12.65
CA ARG A 135 6.44 -21.38 -13.84
C ARG A 135 7.93 -21.23 -13.52
N GLY A 136 8.26 -20.80 -12.29
CA GLY A 136 9.61 -20.40 -11.90
C GLY A 136 9.96 -19.02 -12.47
N SER A 137 11.05 -18.41 -11.97
CA SER A 137 11.53 -17.09 -12.40
C SER A 137 12.21 -17.09 -13.78
N GLY A 138 11.91 -18.08 -14.63
CA GLY A 138 12.61 -18.32 -15.88
C GLY A 138 12.23 -17.34 -16.98
N ALA A 139 13.03 -16.27 -17.08
CA ALA A 139 13.44 -15.65 -18.34
C ALA A 139 14.97 -15.65 -18.40
#